data_AF-A0A920NBM7-F1
#
_entry.id   AF-A0A920NBM7-F1
#
_cell.length_a   1.000
_cell.length_b   1.000
_cell.length_c   1.000
_cell.angle_alpha   90.00
_cell.angle_beta   90.00
_cell.angle_gamma   90.00
#
_symmetry.space_group_name_H-M   'P 1'
#
loop_
_entity.id
_entity.type
_entity.pdbx_description
1 polymer ?
#
loop_
_entity_poly.entity_id
_entity_poly.type
_entity_poly.pdbx_seq_one_letter_code
_entity_poly.pdbx_strand_id
1 'polypeptide(L)' 'MADNCSVIPGLYVERTYQEHGLIASINGPIEFDLFPIGTKVRILPNHTCITSAAHDKYYVLDNNRVIETWDRVNGW' A
#
# COMPACT_ATOMS: atom_id res chain seq x y z
N MET A 1 8.97 -7.99 10.01
CA MET A 1 9.20 -6.76 9.21
C MET A 1 7.99 -6.55 8.29
N ALA A 2 6.85 -6.16 8.87
CA ALA A 2 5.66 -5.58 8.23
C ALA A 2 4.46 -5.48 9.22
N ASP A 3 4.68 -5.83 10.49
CA ASP A 3 3.71 -5.85 11.59
C ASP A 3 3.27 -4.47 12.07
N ASN A 4 3.98 -3.39 11.74
CA ASN A 4 3.75 -2.07 12.33
C ASN A 4 3.47 -0.93 11.33
N CYS A 5 3.21 -1.22 10.04
CA CYS A 5 2.99 -0.18 9.02
C CYS A 5 4.09 0.90 8.98
N SER A 6 5.33 0.58 9.36
CA SER A 6 6.43 1.54 9.29
C SER A 6 6.73 1.96 7.87
N VAL A 7 6.87 3.27 7.67
CA VAL A 7 7.21 3.86 6.39
C VAL A 7 8.66 3.52 6.03
N ILE A 8 8.90 3.14 4.77
CA ILE A 8 10.26 3.02 4.24
C ILE A 8 10.77 4.45 4.00
N PRO A 9 11.80 4.92 4.73
CA PRO A 9 12.18 6.33 4.72
C PRO A 9 12.51 6.85 3.33
N GLY A 10 11.90 7.98 2.98
CA GLY A 10 12.16 8.71 1.73
C GLY A 10 11.51 8.12 0.48
N LEU A 11 10.91 6.92 0.55
CA LEU A 11 10.14 6.36 -0.56
C LEU A 11 8.68 6.81 -0.48
N TYR A 12 8.12 7.21 -1.61
CA TYR A 12 6.72 7.62 -1.73
C TYR A 12 6.16 7.32 -3.11
N VAL A 13 4.83 7.21 -3.20
CA VAL A 13 4.13 7.14 -4.49
C VAL A 13 4.11 8.55 -5.07
N GLU A 14 4.91 8.80 -6.10
CA GLU A 14 4.98 10.11 -6.76
C GLU A 14 3.81 10.32 -7.70
N ARG A 15 3.44 9.27 -8.45
CA ARG A 15 2.40 9.34 -9.46
C ARG A 15 1.59 8.06 -9.50
N THR A 16 0.31 8.21 -9.77
CA THR A 16 -0.62 7.10 -10.03
C THR A 16 -1.25 7.26 -11.39
N TYR A 17 -1.38 6.14 -12.08
CA TYR A 17 -2.27 5.91 -13.21
C TYR A 17 -3.41 4.99 -12.71
N GLN A 18 -4.30 4.53 -13.59
CA GLN A 18 -5.45 3.73 -13.16
C GLN A 18 -5.06 2.47 -12.37
N GLU A 19 -4.05 1.72 -12.85
CA GLU A 19 -3.61 0.44 -12.26
C GLU A 19 -2.09 0.37 -12.05
N HIS A 20 -1.39 1.49 -12.22
CA HIS A 20 0.06 1.57 -12.11
C HIS A 20 0.46 2.75 -11.21
N GLY A 21 1.44 2.54 -10.34
CA GLY A 21 2.04 3.59 -9.52
C GLY A 21 3.53 3.72 -9.79
N LEU A 22 4.05 4.93 -9.71
CA LEU A 22 5.49 5.23 -9.76
C LEU A 22 5.97 5.58 -8.36
N ILE A 23 6.96 4.85 -7.87
CA ILE A 23 7.65 5.13 -6.60
C ILE A 23 8.88 5.97 -6.89
N ALA A 24 9.04 7.06 -6.14
CA ALA A 24 10.22 7.91 -6.17
C ALA A 24 10.89 7.98 -4.78
N SER A 25 12.10 8.50 -4.77
CA SER A 25 12.91 8.69 -3.57
C SER A 25 13.34 10.14 -3.46
N ILE A 26 13.17 10.74 -2.28
CA ILE A 26 13.73 12.07 -1.97
C ILE A 26 15.20 11.99 -1.51
N ASN A 27 15.73 10.78 -1.28
CA ASN A 27 17.07 10.55 -0.73
C ASN A 27 18.10 10.16 -1.81
N GLY A 28 17.77 10.32 -3.09
CA GLY A 28 18.60 9.89 -4.23
C GLY A 28 18.15 8.55 -4.82
N PRO A 29 19.00 7.88 -5.62
CA PRO A 29 18.64 6.67 -6.35
C PRO A 29 18.09 5.55 -5.46
N ILE A 30 17.10 4.81 -5.98
CA ILE A 30 16.53 3.63 -5.29
C ILE A 30 17.45 2.43 -5.53
N GLU A 31 17.80 1.71 -4.45
CA GLU A 31 18.48 0.41 -4.53
C GLU A 31 17.50 -0.67 -4.99
N PHE A 32 17.34 -0.83 -6.31
CA PHE A 32 16.37 -1.76 -6.89
C PHE A 32 16.61 -3.24 -6.54
N ASP A 33 17.84 -3.61 -6.15
CA ASP A 33 18.17 -4.96 -5.69
C ASP A 33 17.42 -5.34 -4.40
N LEU A 34 16.98 -4.36 -3.59
CA LEU A 34 16.12 -4.59 -2.43
C LEU A 34 14.64 -4.82 -2.80
N PHE A 35 14.26 -4.52 -4.04
CA PHE A 35 12.89 -4.59 -4.54
C PHE A 35 12.81 -5.32 -5.90
N PRO A 36 13.26 -6.59 -5.99
CA PRO A 36 13.14 -7.35 -7.23
C PRO A 36 11.68 -7.47 -7.68
N ILE A 37 11.47 -7.70 -8.98
CA ILE A 37 10.13 -7.88 -9.56
C ILE A 37 9.38 -8.99 -8.80
N GLY A 38 8.14 -8.69 -8.39
CA GLY A 38 7.32 -9.58 -7.55
C GLY A 38 7.37 -9.25 -6.05
N THR A 39 8.26 -8.35 -5.62
CA THR A 39 8.25 -7.82 -4.24
C THR A 39 6.92 -7.18 -3.93
N LYS A 40 6.31 -7.56 -2.81
CA LYS A 40 5.08 -6.93 -2.29
C LYS A 40 5.45 -5.84 -1.30
N VAL A 41 4.82 -4.69 -1.44
CA VAL A 41 4.95 -3.54 -0.53
C VAL A 41 3.59 -3.16 0.03
N ARG A 42 3.57 -2.40 1.13
CA ARG A 42 2.36 -1.80 1.68
C ARG A 42 2.39 -0.30 1.42
N ILE A 43 1.35 0.24 0.82
CA ILE A 43 1.20 1.68 0.58
C ILE A 43 0.28 2.25 1.65
N LEU A 44 0.75 3.26 2.38
CA LEU A 44 -0.11 4.00 3.30
C LEU A 44 -0.92 5.04 2.51
N PRO A 45 -2.25 5.11 2.72
CA PRO A 45 -3.07 6.07 2.00
C PRO A 45 -2.85 7.49 2.54
N ASN A 46 -2.90 8.48 1.65
CA ASN A 46 -2.99 9.88 2.07
C ASN A 46 -4.32 10.17 2.80
N HIS A 47 -5.41 9.55 2.35
CA HIS A 47 -6.74 9.72 2.94
C HIS A 47 -7.52 8.41 2.94
N THR A 48 -7.83 7.88 4.12
CA THR A 48 -8.42 6.55 4.29
C THR A 48 -9.77 6.41 3.57
N CYS A 49 -10.63 7.44 3.57
CA CYS A 49 -11.98 7.31 3.02
C CYS A 49 -11.98 7.10 1.51
N ILE A 50 -11.10 7.76 0.77
CA ILE A 50 -11.09 7.65 -0.71
C ILE A 50 -10.38 6.37 -1.16
N THR A 51 -9.31 5.97 -0.46
CA THR A 51 -8.62 4.71 -0.76
C THR A 51 -9.53 3.52 -0.45
N SER A 52 -10.17 3.51 0.73
CA SER A 52 -11.07 2.43 1.12
C SER A 52 -12.29 2.32 0.19
N ALA A 53 -12.78 3.43 -0.36
CA ALA A 53 -13.90 3.42 -1.30
C ALA A 53 -13.62 2.76 -2.66
N ALA A 54 -12.34 2.62 -3.04
CA ALA A 54 -11.93 1.96 -4.27
C ALA A 54 -11.88 0.42 -4.16
N HIS A 55 -12.17 -0.15 -2.98
CA HIS A 55 -12.14 -1.59 -2.74
C HIS A 55 -13.54 -2.12 -2.36
N ASP A 56 -13.86 -3.34 -2.78
CA ASP A 56 -15.10 -4.05 -2.48
C ASP A 56 -15.10 -4.69 -1.08
N LYS A 57 -13.91 -4.97 -0.53
CA LYS A 57 -13.71 -5.57 0.79
C LYS A 57 -12.35 -5.19 1.38
N TYR A 58 -12.18 -5.50 2.65
CA TYR A 58 -10.93 -5.29 3.39
C TYR A 58 -10.48 -6.60 4.03
N TYR A 59 -9.18 -6.88 3.94
CA TYR A 59 -8.55 -7.98 4.68
C TYR A 59 -8.05 -7.45 6.03
N VAL A 60 -8.61 -7.97 7.12
CA VAL A 60 -8.22 -7.60 8.48
C VAL A 60 -7.02 -8.44 8.89
N LEU A 61 -5.97 -7.78 9.36
CA LEU A 61 -4.72 -8.43 9.73
C LEU A 61 -4.53 -8.44 11.24
N ASP A 62 -4.11 -9.58 11.78
CA ASP A 62 -3.44 -9.69 13.07
C ASP A 62 -2.10 -10.41 12.87
N ASN A 63 -1.01 -9.84 13.39
CA ASN A 63 0.35 -10.38 13.22
C ASN A 63 0.71 -10.77 11.77
N ASN A 64 0.35 -9.90 10.81
CA ASN A 64 0.51 -10.11 9.35
C ASN A 64 -0.23 -11.32 8.76
N ARG A 65 -1.22 -11.85 9.47
CA ARG A 65 -2.11 -12.92 8.98
C ARG A 65 -3.50 -12.35 8.81
N VAL A 66 -4.15 -12.71 7.70
CA VAL A 66 -5.57 -12.38 7.50
C VAL A 66 -6.37 -13.19 8.50
N ILE A 67 -7.06 -12.50 9.40
CA ILE A 67 -7.96 -13.12 10.38
C ILE A 67 -9.42 -13.04 9.95
N GLU A 68 -9.77 -11.99 9.20
CA GLU A 68 -11.14 -11.75 8.73
C GLU A 68 -11.14 -11.03 7.37
N THR A 69 -12.28 -11.08 6.69
CA THR A 69 -12.57 -10.27 5.51
C THR A 69 -13.86 -9.51 5.77
N TRP A 70 -13.83 -8.19 5.60
CA TRP A 70 -14.98 -7.31 5.77
C TRP A 70 -15.45 -6.82 4.41
N ASP A 71 -16.66 -7.17 4.01
CA ASP A 71 -17.28 -6.62 2.81
C ASP A 71 -17.62 -5.14 3.03
N ARG A 72 -17.39 -4.31 2.01
CA ARG A 72 -17.73 -2.90 2.02
C ARG A 72 -19.12 -2.70 1.41
N VAL A 73 -19.99 -1.98 2.12
CA VAL A 73 -21.23 -1.45 1.53
C VAL A 73 -20.89 -0.27 0.61
N ASN A 74 -21.39 -0.30 -0.63
CA ASN A 74 -21.08 0.72 -1.65
C ASN A 74 -22.33 1.17 -2.41
N GLY A 75 -22.28 2.35 -3.02
CA GLY A 75 -23.41 2.96 -3.74
C GLY A 75 -24.20 3.97 -2.89
N TRP A 76 -25.45 4.20 -3.30
CA TRP A 76 -26.43 5.09 -2.67
C TRP A 76 -27.75 4.35 -2.46
#